data_AF-W0QC04-F1
#
_entry.id   AF-W0QC04-F1
#
_cell.length_a   1.000
_cell.length_b   1.000
_cell.length_c   1.000
_cell.angle_alpha   90.00
_cell.angle_beta   90.00
_cell.angle_gamma   90.00
#
_symmetry.space_group_name_H-M   'P 1'
#
loop_
_entity.id
_entity.type
_entity.pdbx_description
1 polymer ?
#
loop_
_entity_poly.entity_id
_entity_poly.type
_entity_poly.pdbx_seq_one_letter_code
_entity_poly.pdbx_strand_id
1 'polypeptide(L)'
;MKLAKLAVIALLATSLSGCGTLLSFGVGDCSPYSGVRANADLMSEPGPDGAALTALGIVDMPFSLVADTVLLPVTAICAISN
;
A
#
# COMPACT_ATOMS: atom_id res chain seq x y z
N MET A 1 25.75 1.43 11.88
CA MET A 1 24.96 0.24 12.25
C MET A 1 23.60 0.55 12.90
N LYS A 2 23.49 1.53 13.82
CA LYS A 2 22.19 1.88 14.46
C LYS A 2 21.16 2.48 13.48
N LEU A 3 21.60 3.37 12.59
CA LEU A 3 20.75 3.98 11.55
C LEU A 3 20.21 2.96 10.54
N ALA A 4 21.04 2.01 10.09
CA ALA A 4 20.60 0.94 9.19
C ALA A 4 19.54 0.03 9.84
N LYS A 5 19.69 -0.29 11.13
CA LYS A 5 18.68 -1.05 11.88
C LYS A 5 17.36 -0.28 12.02
N LEU A 6 17.43 1.02 12.29
CA LEU A 6 16.24 1.88 12.35
C LEU A 6 15.53 1.99 10.99
N ALA A 7 16.27 2.12 9.90
CA ALA A 7 15.70 2.16 8.55
C ALA A 7 14.99 0.85 8.19
N VAL A 8 15.58 -0.30 8.54
CA VAL A 8 14.97 -1.62 8.31
C VAL A 8 13.71 -1.80 9.16
N ILE A 9 13.72 -1.37 10.43
CA ILE A 9 12.55 -1.42 11.31
C ILE A 9 11.44 -0.49 10.81
N ALA A 10 11.77 0.71 10.35
CA ALA A 10 10.82 1.64 9.77
C ALA A 10 10.22 1.08 8.48
N LEU A 11 11.05 0.51 7.60
CA LEU A 11 10.60 -0.16 6.38
C LEU A 11 9.64 -1.30 6.70
N LEU A 12 10.00 -2.18 7.65
CA LEU A 12 9.15 -3.29 8.11
C LEU A 12 7.85 -2.80 8.74
N ALA A 13 7.89 -1.73 9.55
CA ALA A 13 6.69 -1.13 10.13
C ALA A 13 5.77 -0.57 9.04
N THR A 14 6.33 0.03 7.99
CA THR A 14 5.55 0.50 6.82
C THR A 14 5.04 -0.66 5.95
N SER A 15 5.80 -1.75 5.85
CA SER A 15 5.35 -3.00 5.21
C SER A 15 4.21 -3.67 5.98
N LEU A 16 4.10 -3.43 7.29
CA LEU A 16 2.96 -3.82 8.11
C LEU A 16 1.85 -2.75 8.13
N SER A 17 1.98 -1.62 7.43
CA SER A 17 1.01 -0.52 7.50
C SER A 17 0.34 -0.20 6.16
N GLY A 18 0.35 -1.12 5.19
CA GLY A 18 -0.26 -0.92 3.88
C GLY A 18 0.70 -0.28 2.88
N CYS A 19 1.64 -1.07 2.36
CA CYS A 19 2.57 -0.62 1.32
C CYS A 19 1.84 -0.22 0.04
N GLY A 20 0.79 -0.96 -0.33
CA GLY A 20 -0.09 -0.61 -1.46
C GLY A 20 -0.66 0.80 -1.33
N THR A 21 -1.21 1.15 -0.15
CA THR A 21 -1.74 2.49 0.13
C THR A 21 -0.70 3.59 -0.05
N LEU A 22 0.50 3.43 0.53
CA LEU A 22 1.56 4.45 0.41
C LEU A 22 2.04 4.63 -1.04
N LEU A 23 2.16 3.54 -1.79
CA LEU A 23 2.55 3.59 -3.20
C LEU A 23 1.49 4.29 -4.04
N SER A 24 0.21 3.98 -3.83
CA SER A 24 -0.91 4.63 -4.53
C SER A 24 -0.94 6.14 -4.27
N PHE A 25 -0.74 6.57 -3.01
CA PHE A 25 -0.61 7.99 -2.70
C PHE A 25 0.65 8.62 -3.31
N GLY A 26 1.77 7.88 -3.38
CA GLY A 26 3.02 8.35 -3.98
C GLY A 26 2.92 8.64 -5.48
N VAL A 27 2.02 7.94 -6.19
CA VAL A 27 1.70 8.22 -7.61
C VAL A 27 0.52 9.18 -7.79
N GLY A 28 -0.03 9.72 -6.70
CA GLY A 28 -1.14 10.67 -6.72
C GLY A 28 -2.53 10.04 -6.89
N ASP A 29 -2.67 8.73 -6.70
CA ASP A 29 -3.98 8.07 -6.75
C ASP A 29 -4.76 8.29 -5.44
N CYS A 30 -5.65 9.27 -5.49
CA CYS A 30 -6.56 9.62 -4.39
C CYS A 30 -7.90 8.87 -4.45
N SER A 31 -8.00 7.80 -5.24
CA SER A 31 -9.20 6.97 -5.28
C SER A 31 -9.45 6.29 -3.92
N PRO A 32 -10.71 6.13 -3.50
CA PRO A 32 -11.02 5.42 -2.27
C PRO A 32 -10.59 3.95 -2.39
N TYR A 33 -9.90 3.45 -1.37
CA TYR A 33 -9.34 2.10 -1.35
C TYR A 33 -8.29 1.82 -2.43
N SER A 34 -7.49 2.82 -2.81
CA SER A 34 -6.49 2.68 -3.88
C SER A 34 -5.40 1.65 -3.55
N GLY A 35 -5.02 1.47 -2.27
CA GLY A 35 -4.07 0.44 -1.86
C GLY A 35 -4.64 -0.97 -1.98
N VAL A 36 -5.88 -1.18 -1.54
CA VAL A 36 -6.56 -2.48 -1.68
C VAL A 36 -6.75 -2.87 -3.14
N ARG A 37 -7.11 -1.90 -4.01
CA ARG A 37 -7.25 -2.13 -5.45
C ARG A 37 -5.91 -2.49 -6.09
N ALA A 38 -4.85 -1.75 -5.77
CA ALA A 38 -3.51 -2.06 -6.27
C ALA A 38 -3.06 -3.48 -5.89
N ASN A 39 -3.36 -3.93 -4.65
CA ASN A 39 -3.08 -5.30 -4.23
C ASN A 39 -3.94 -6.33 -4.97
N ALA A 40 -5.21 -6.02 -5.26
CA ALA A 40 -6.09 -6.90 -6.05
C ALA A 40 -5.63 -7.03 -7.52
N ASP A 41 -5.12 -5.95 -8.10
CA ASP A 41 -4.57 -5.96 -9.46
C ASP A 41 -3.28 -6.80 -9.51
N LEU A 42 -2.39 -6.66 -8.51
CA LEU A 42 -1.20 -7.51 -8.35
C LEU A 42 -1.52 -9.01 -8.19
N MET A 43 -2.69 -9.35 -7.66
CA MET A 43 -3.17 -10.73 -7.55
C MET A 43 -3.79 -11.24 -8.85
N SER A 44 -4.38 -10.35 -9.65
CA SER A 44 -5.14 -10.70 -10.87
C SER A 44 -4.24 -10.80 -12.10
N GLU A 45 -3.21 -9.95 -12.20
CA GLU A 45 -2.25 -9.93 -13.30
C GLU A 45 -0.79 -10.08 -12.81
N PRO A 46 -0.41 -11.25 -12.29
CA PRO A 46 0.96 -11.50 -11.84
C PRO A 46 1.95 -11.45 -13.00
N GLY A 47 2.92 -10.54 -12.94
CA GLY A 47 4.04 -10.45 -13.89
C GLY A 47 5.05 -11.61 -13.78
N PRO A 48 6.24 -11.51 -14.41
CA PRO A 48 7.24 -12.59 -14.40
C PRO A 48 7.76 -12.99 -13.00
N ASP A 49 7.78 -12.05 -12.03
CA ASP A 49 8.05 -12.31 -10.60
C ASP A 49 6.76 -12.45 -9.77
N GLY A 50 5.63 -12.67 -10.45
CA GLY A 50 4.29 -12.46 -9.93
C GLY A 50 3.96 -13.34 -8.73
N ALA A 51 4.48 -14.56 -8.63
CA ALA A 51 4.20 -15.43 -7.48
C ALA A 51 4.65 -14.82 -6.13
N ALA A 52 5.82 -14.16 -6.10
CA ALA A 52 6.33 -13.53 -4.89
C ALA A 52 5.57 -12.24 -4.56
N LEU A 53 5.26 -11.43 -5.60
CA LEU A 53 4.52 -10.18 -5.43
C LEU A 53 3.05 -10.40 -5.09
N THR A 54 2.41 -11.45 -5.63
CA THR A 54 1.06 -11.86 -5.26
C THR A 54 1.02 -12.34 -3.81
N ALA A 55 1.99 -13.14 -3.37
CA ALA A 55 2.07 -13.55 -1.97
C ALA A 55 2.23 -12.34 -1.03
N LEU A 56 3.07 -11.38 -1.40
CA LEU A 56 3.22 -10.12 -0.67
C LEU A 56 1.92 -9.29 -0.68
N GLY A 57 1.25 -9.20 -1.82
CA GLY A 57 -0.03 -8.50 -1.98
C GLY A 57 -1.15 -9.09 -1.11
N ILE A 58 -1.23 -10.42 -1.00
CA ILE A 58 -2.17 -11.11 -0.11
C ILE A 58 -1.91 -10.76 1.35
N VAL A 59 -0.65 -10.75 1.77
CA VAL A 59 -0.27 -10.42 3.16
C VAL A 59 -0.49 -8.93 3.45
N ASP A 60 -0.21 -8.05 2.50
CA ASP A 60 -0.35 -6.60 2.65
C ASP A 60 -1.80 -6.11 2.48
N MET A 61 -2.68 -6.89 1.82
CA MET A 61 -4.08 -6.51 1.56
C MET A 61 -4.85 -6.08 2.83
N PRO A 62 -4.86 -6.83 3.95
CA PRO A 62 -5.58 -6.41 5.16
C PRO A 62 -4.98 -5.13 5.78
N PHE A 63 -3.68 -4.91 5.63
CA PHE A 63 -3.03 -3.69 6.14
C PHE A 63 -3.38 -2.49 5.28
N SER A 64 -3.33 -2.65 3.95
CA SER A 64 -3.81 -1.67 2.98
C SER A 64 -5.30 -1.35 3.19
N LEU A 65 -6.14 -2.32 3.56
CA LEU A 65 -7.55 -2.09 3.89
C LEU A 65 -7.71 -1.19 5.13
N VAL A 66 -6.96 -1.47 6.19
CA VAL A 66 -6.98 -0.64 7.41
C VAL A 66 -6.46 0.76 7.12
N ALA A 67 -5.33 0.87 6.41
CA ALA A 67 -4.73 2.14 6.04
C ALA A 67 -5.65 2.99 5.16
N ASP A 68 -6.23 2.41 4.11
CA ASP A 68 -7.19 3.08 3.23
C ASP A 68 -8.45 3.53 3.98
N THR A 69 -8.92 2.74 4.97
CA THR A 69 -10.07 3.11 5.80
C THR A 69 -9.76 4.26 6.74
N VAL A 70 -8.55 4.29 7.32
CA VAL A 70 -8.10 5.42 8.16
C VAL A 70 -7.87 6.68 7.33
N LEU A 71 -7.36 6.52 6.10
CA LEU A 71 -7.07 7.63 5.18
C LEU A 71 -8.27 8.06 4.33
N LEU A 72 -9.44 7.47 4.52
CA LEU A 72 -10.67 7.78 3.77
C LEU A 72 -11.06 9.28 3.83
N PRO A 73 -10.90 10.00 4.96
CA PRO A 73 -11.10 11.45 4.99
C PRO A 73 -10.08 12.21 4.13
N VAL A 74 -8.83 11.73 4.08
CA VAL A 74 -7.75 12.35 3.31
C VAL A 74 -7.95 12.12 1.81
N THR A 75 -8.30 10.90 1.40
CA THR A 75 -8.62 10.59 0.00
C THR A 75 -9.82 11.40 -0.47
N ALA A 76 -10.85 11.57 0.36
CA ALA A 76 -12.01 12.40 0.03
C ALA A 76 -11.63 13.88 -0.19
N ILE A 77 -10.78 14.46 0.67
CA ILE A 77 -10.30 15.84 0.49
C ILE A 77 -9.43 15.95 -0.76
N CYS A 78 -8.51 15.02 -0.96
CA CYS A 78 -7.63 15.02 -2.13
C CYS A 78 -8.42 14.91 -3.44
N ALA A 79 -9.43 14.04 -3.50
CA ALA A 79 -10.29 13.85 -4.66
C ALA A 79 -11.13 15.09 -5.03
N ILE A 80 -11.39 15.99 -4.07
CA ILE A 80 -12.06 17.27 -4.32
C ILE A 80 -11.06 18.35 -4.77
N SER A 81 -9.79 18.19 -4.42
CA SER A 81 -8.72 19.16 -4.71
C SER A 81 -8.04 18.96 -6.07
N ASN A 82 -8.35 17.87 -6.79
CA ASN A 82 -7.78 17.49 -8.09
C ASN A 82 -8.85 17.57 -9.16
#